data_AF-A0A1C4IEJ3-F1
#
_entry.id   AF-A0A1C4IEJ3-F1
#
_cell.length_a   1.000
_cell.length_b   1.000
_cell.length_c   1.000
_cell.angle_alpha   90.00
_cell.angle_beta   90.00
_cell.angle_gamma   90.00
#
_symmetry.space_group_name_H-M   'P 1'
#
loop_
_entity.id
_entity.type
_entity.pdbx_description
1 polymer ?
#
loop_
_entity_poly.entity_id
_entity_poly.type
_entity_poly.pdbx_seq_one_letter_code
_entity_poly.pdbx_strand_id
1 'polypeptide(L)'
;MVETAVEAAGDGARVMPGVSAYGSAEARSWAEQAAEAGAGSVLLLPPNVYRADEAAVRAHYAEAARAGLPVVAYNNPYDTRVDLTPALLAQLHEAGDIVAVKEFTGDVRRAWEIAERAPGLDLLIGADDVLLELAVAGAVGWIAGFPNALPGSCTALYRAAVAGDLDTAVPLYRKLHPLLRWDSRTEFVQAIKASQDVVADGSGGPCRPPRTPLSPQDEATVRALTGKLLADGLD
;
A
#
# COMPACT_ATOMS: atom_id res chain seq x y z
N MET A 1 -17.50 2.56 -6.55
CA MET A 1 -16.02 2.54 -6.70
C MET A 1 -15.53 1.12 -6.90
N VAL A 2 -15.83 0.18 -6.00
CA VAL A 2 -15.40 -1.24 -6.15
C VAL A 2 -15.92 -1.86 -7.44
N GLU A 3 -17.23 -1.77 -7.70
CA GLU A 3 -17.84 -2.26 -8.95
C GLU A 3 -17.15 -1.68 -10.20
N THR A 4 -16.94 -0.36 -10.24
CA THR A 4 -16.23 0.32 -11.33
C THR A 4 -14.79 -0.18 -11.49
N ALA A 5 -14.09 -0.43 -10.39
CA ALA A 5 -12.72 -0.94 -10.43
C ALA A 5 -12.67 -2.40 -10.92
N VAL A 6 -13.62 -3.23 -10.50
CA VAL A 6 -13.77 -4.62 -10.97
C VAL A 6 -14.10 -4.65 -12.47
N GLU A 7 -15.04 -3.83 -12.91
CA GLU A 7 -15.39 -3.69 -14.32
C GLU A 7 -14.19 -3.24 -15.16
N ALA A 8 -13.48 -2.19 -14.72
CA ALA A 8 -12.30 -1.68 -15.42
C ALA A 8 -11.12 -2.67 -15.44
N ALA A 9 -10.95 -3.46 -14.38
CA ALA A 9 -9.90 -4.48 -14.31
C ALA A 9 -10.18 -5.68 -15.22
N GLY A 10 -11.45 -5.95 -15.54
CA GLY A 10 -11.90 -7.13 -16.29
C GLY A 10 -11.74 -8.47 -15.55
N ASP A 11 -11.10 -8.44 -14.38
CA ASP A 11 -10.82 -9.57 -13.50
C ASP A 11 -10.79 -9.06 -12.05
N GLY A 12 -11.87 -9.33 -11.32
CA GLY A 12 -12.03 -8.89 -9.94
C GLY A 12 -10.99 -9.45 -8.97
N ALA A 13 -10.31 -10.55 -9.34
CA ALA A 13 -9.21 -11.12 -8.55
C ALA A 13 -8.04 -10.13 -8.35
N ARG A 14 -7.95 -9.10 -9.19
CA ARG A 14 -6.91 -8.04 -9.13
C ARG A 14 -7.35 -6.80 -8.35
N VAL A 15 -8.56 -6.80 -7.81
CA VAL A 15 -9.12 -5.67 -7.08
C VAL A 15 -9.16 -5.99 -5.59
N MET A 16 -8.47 -5.18 -4.81
CA MET A 16 -8.36 -5.30 -3.35
C MET A 16 -8.77 -3.97 -2.71
N PRO A 17 -10.07 -3.75 -2.45
CA PRO A 17 -10.53 -2.51 -1.82
C PRO A 17 -10.12 -2.44 -0.34
N GLY A 18 -9.88 -1.23 0.14
CA GLY A 18 -9.73 -0.96 1.56
C GLY A 18 -11.08 -1.00 2.27
N VAL A 19 -11.18 -1.76 3.37
CA VAL A 19 -12.44 -1.99 4.10
C VAL A 19 -12.38 -1.56 5.57
N SER A 20 -11.34 -0.80 5.94
CA SER A 20 -11.22 -0.22 7.29
C SER A 20 -12.41 0.67 7.62
N ALA A 21 -12.94 0.51 8.84
CA ALA A 21 -14.14 1.18 9.31
C ALA A 21 -14.02 1.55 10.79
N TYR A 22 -15.04 2.19 11.37
CA TYR A 22 -15.00 2.57 12.79
C TYR A 22 -14.92 1.36 13.72
N GLY A 23 -15.59 0.27 13.35
CA GLY A 23 -15.63 -0.98 14.11
C GLY A 23 -15.65 -2.21 13.23
N SER A 24 -15.40 -3.38 13.83
CA SER A 24 -15.22 -4.64 13.12
C SER A 24 -16.45 -5.10 12.33
N ALA A 25 -17.66 -4.88 12.87
CA ALA A 25 -18.89 -5.23 12.16
C ALA A 25 -19.10 -4.41 10.88
N GLU A 26 -18.72 -3.12 10.90
CA GLU A 26 -18.79 -2.27 9.73
C GLU A 26 -17.70 -2.63 8.72
N ALA A 27 -16.48 -2.94 9.19
CA ALA A 27 -15.39 -3.42 8.33
C ALA A 27 -15.77 -4.73 7.62
N ARG A 28 -16.40 -5.66 8.35
CA ARG A 28 -16.98 -6.88 7.78
C ARG A 28 -18.06 -6.57 6.74
N SER A 29 -18.99 -5.66 7.02
CA SER A 29 -20.03 -5.26 6.06
C SER A 29 -19.43 -4.71 4.77
N TRP A 30 -18.36 -3.91 4.84
CA TRP A 30 -17.63 -3.45 3.65
C TRP A 30 -16.93 -4.60 2.91
N ALA A 31 -16.38 -5.59 3.63
CA ALA A 31 -15.78 -6.76 3.03
C ALA A 31 -16.82 -7.67 2.33
N GLU A 32 -18.00 -7.85 2.91
CA GLU A 32 -19.13 -8.58 2.31
C GLU A 32 -19.58 -7.87 1.02
N GLN A 33 -19.75 -6.54 1.05
CA GLN A 33 -20.08 -5.76 -0.15
C GLN A 33 -18.97 -5.80 -1.21
N ALA A 34 -17.69 -5.85 -0.81
CA ALA A 34 -16.58 -6.04 -1.75
C ALA A 34 -16.66 -7.41 -2.45
N ALA A 35 -17.05 -8.46 -1.71
CA ALA A 35 -17.27 -9.79 -2.26
C ALA A 35 -18.44 -9.82 -3.24
N GLU A 36 -19.57 -9.19 -2.89
CA GLU A 36 -20.73 -9.04 -3.77
C GLU A 36 -20.38 -8.30 -5.07
N ALA A 37 -19.50 -7.30 -4.99
CA ALA A 37 -18.98 -6.57 -6.15
C ALA A 37 -17.93 -7.36 -6.96
N GLY A 38 -17.50 -8.54 -6.50
CA GLY A 38 -16.57 -9.43 -7.19
C GLY A 38 -15.08 -9.18 -6.91
N ALA A 39 -14.72 -8.46 -5.84
CA ALA A 39 -13.33 -8.27 -5.44
C ALA A 39 -12.67 -9.60 -4.99
N GLY A 40 -11.37 -9.77 -5.27
CA GLY A 40 -10.63 -10.99 -4.95
C GLY A 40 -10.08 -11.08 -3.53
N SER A 41 -9.89 -9.94 -2.87
CA SER A 41 -9.36 -9.82 -1.51
C SER A 41 -9.72 -8.45 -0.94
N VAL A 42 -9.40 -8.19 0.33
CA VAL A 42 -9.59 -6.88 0.96
C VAL A 42 -8.35 -6.44 1.71
N LEU A 43 -8.11 -5.12 1.77
CA LEU A 43 -7.05 -4.52 2.58
C LEU A 43 -7.66 -3.94 3.87
N LEU A 44 -7.15 -4.34 5.02
CA LEU A 44 -7.71 -3.94 6.32
C LEU A 44 -6.63 -3.38 7.26
N LEU A 45 -6.82 -2.16 7.74
CA LEU A 45 -6.02 -1.59 8.83
C LEU A 45 -6.42 -2.22 10.17
N PRO A 46 -5.54 -2.25 11.18
CA PRO A 46 -5.99 -2.47 12.55
C PRO A 46 -6.98 -1.37 12.98
N PRO A 47 -7.73 -1.59 14.08
CA PRO A 47 -8.57 -0.54 14.66
C PRO A 47 -7.78 0.75 14.86
N ASN A 48 -8.25 1.86 14.28
CA ASN A 48 -7.49 3.09 14.13
C ASN A 48 -8.15 4.34 14.72
N VAL A 49 -9.37 4.21 15.26
CA VAL A 49 -10.07 5.32 15.94
C VAL A 49 -9.49 5.54 17.34
N TYR A 50 -9.41 4.46 18.10
CA TYR A 50 -8.78 4.41 19.41
C TYR A 50 -7.75 3.28 19.40
N ARG A 51 -6.67 3.48 20.14
CA ARG A 51 -5.63 2.47 20.25
C ARG A 51 -6.22 1.18 20.83
N ALA A 52 -6.18 0.11 20.04
CA ALA A 52 -6.60 -1.22 20.45
C ALA A 52 -5.47 -1.98 21.14
N ASP A 53 -5.83 -2.87 22.06
CA ASP A 53 -4.92 -3.90 22.56
C ASP A 53 -4.89 -5.10 21.61
N GLU A 54 -3.97 -6.04 21.87
CA GLU A 54 -3.79 -7.22 21.03
C GLU A 54 -5.06 -8.07 20.91
N ALA A 55 -5.83 -8.21 22.00
CA ALA A 55 -7.05 -8.99 22.02
C ALA A 55 -8.12 -8.37 21.08
N ALA A 56 -8.28 -7.05 21.13
CA ALA A 56 -9.19 -6.32 20.24
C ALA A 56 -8.72 -6.38 18.77
N VAL A 57 -7.42 -6.29 18.51
CA VAL A 57 -6.88 -6.44 17.14
C VAL A 57 -7.20 -7.82 16.58
N ARG A 58 -6.94 -8.90 17.34
CA ARG A 58 -7.25 -10.26 16.89
C ARG A 58 -8.75 -10.44 16.63
N ALA A 59 -9.60 -9.96 17.54
CA ALA A 59 -11.06 -10.01 17.35
C ALA A 59 -11.52 -9.21 16.11
N HIS A 60 -10.84 -8.11 15.77
CA HIS A 60 -11.15 -7.29 14.61
C HIS A 60 -10.90 -8.03 13.29
N TYR A 61 -9.71 -8.63 13.15
CA TYR A 61 -9.36 -9.40 11.96
C TYR A 61 -10.20 -10.68 11.84
N ALA A 62 -10.44 -11.39 12.94
CA ALA A 62 -11.30 -12.57 12.95
C ALA A 62 -12.76 -12.24 12.55
N GLU A 63 -13.28 -11.07 12.92
CA GLU A 63 -14.61 -10.66 12.47
C GLU A 63 -14.63 -10.32 10.98
N ALA A 64 -13.62 -9.61 10.47
CA ALA A 64 -13.53 -9.29 9.05
C ALA A 64 -13.37 -10.54 8.17
N ALA A 65 -12.59 -11.53 8.61
CA ALA A 65 -12.37 -12.79 7.90
C ALA A 65 -13.68 -13.59 7.68
N ARG A 66 -14.72 -13.36 8.48
CA ARG A 66 -16.05 -13.98 8.30
C ARG A 66 -16.76 -13.55 7.01
N ALA A 67 -16.30 -12.49 6.34
CA ALA A 67 -16.80 -12.10 5.03
C ALA A 67 -16.45 -13.12 3.92
N GLY A 68 -15.52 -14.04 4.17
CA GLY A 68 -15.15 -15.10 3.23
C GLY A 68 -14.20 -14.67 2.11
N LEU A 69 -13.72 -13.42 2.12
CA LEU A 69 -12.63 -12.96 1.25
C LEU A 69 -11.27 -13.04 1.96
N PRO A 70 -10.19 -13.34 1.21
CA PRO A 70 -8.82 -13.21 1.73
C PRO A 70 -8.57 -11.79 2.27
N VAL A 71 -8.10 -11.71 3.51
CA VAL A 71 -7.77 -10.45 4.17
C VAL A 71 -6.27 -10.20 4.10
N VAL A 72 -5.89 -9.05 3.58
CA VAL A 72 -4.54 -8.49 3.63
C VAL A 72 -4.49 -7.50 4.79
N ALA A 73 -3.70 -7.81 5.81
CA ALA A 73 -3.44 -6.88 6.91
C ALA A 73 -2.67 -5.67 6.42
N TYR A 74 -3.00 -4.47 6.89
CA TYR A 74 -2.26 -3.25 6.60
C TYR A 74 -1.61 -2.75 7.88
N ASN A 75 -0.29 -2.99 8.02
CA ASN A 75 0.47 -2.43 9.13
C ASN A 75 0.96 -1.02 8.80
N ASN A 76 0.39 -0.01 9.47
CA ASN A 76 0.87 1.37 9.44
C ASN A 76 0.73 1.98 10.85
N PRO A 77 1.73 1.78 11.74
CA PRO A 77 1.65 2.25 13.12
C PRO A 77 1.79 3.77 13.26
N TYR A 78 2.27 4.47 12.23
CA TYR A 78 2.36 5.93 12.24
C TYR A 78 0.96 6.57 12.29
N ASP A 79 0.07 6.09 11.44
CA ASP A 79 -1.29 6.63 11.30
C ASP A 79 -2.29 5.97 12.26
N THR A 80 -2.16 4.67 12.51
CA THR A 80 -3.14 3.93 13.34
C THR A 80 -2.79 3.89 14.83
N ARG A 81 -1.53 4.14 15.19
CA ARG A 81 -0.99 3.95 16.55
C ARG A 81 -1.13 2.52 17.10
N VAL A 82 -1.44 1.56 16.23
CA VAL A 82 -1.44 0.12 16.50
C VAL A 82 -0.40 -0.52 15.58
N ASP A 83 0.53 -1.24 16.18
CA ASP A 83 1.62 -1.89 15.45
C ASP A 83 1.35 -3.39 15.35
N LEU A 84 1.15 -3.87 14.12
CA LEU A 84 1.07 -5.30 13.82
C LEU A 84 2.48 -5.87 13.79
N THR A 85 3.03 -6.10 14.98
CA THR A 85 4.37 -6.69 15.13
C THR A 85 4.46 -8.05 14.43
N PRO A 86 5.65 -8.51 14.02
CA PRO A 86 5.82 -9.83 13.42
C PRO A 86 5.23 -10.98 14.25
N ALA A 87 5.30 -10.89 15.59
CA ALA A 87 4.69 -11.87 16.49
C ALA A 87 3.16 -11.87 16.40
N LEU A 88 2.53 -10.69 16.34
CA LEU A 88 1.08 -10.57 16.20
C LEU A 88 0.61 -11.01 14.80
N LEU A 89 1.35 -10.64 13.74
CA LEU A 89 1.08 -11.10 12.38
C LEU A 89 1.11 -12.63 12.28
N ALA A 90 2.06 -13.29 12.94
CA ALA A 90 2.12 -14.74 13.00
C ALA A 90 0.87 -15.35 13.66
N GLN A 91 0.40 -14.78 14.78
CA GLN A 91 -0.82 -15.25 15.43
C GLN A 91 -2.08 -15.05 14.56
N LEU A 92 -2.18 -13.94 13.83
CA LEU A 92 -3.30 -13.68 12.91
C LEU A 92 -3.27 -14.65 11.73
N HIS A 93 -2.08 -14.92 11.18
CA HIS A 93 -1.90 -15.87 10.09
C HIS A 93 -2.19 -17.31 10.52
N GLU A 94 -1.70 -17.73 11.69
CA GLU A 94 -1.97 -19.05 12.27
C GLU A 94 -3.47 -19.29 12.50
N ALA A 95 -4.21 -18.24 12.88
CA ALA A 95 -5.66 -18.29 13.03
C ALA A 95 -6.42 -18.38 11.69
N GLY A 96 -5.74 -18.18 10.55
CA GLY A 96 -6.36 -18.10 9.23
C GLY A 96 -7.08 -16.79 8.97
N ASP A 97 -6.87 -15.76 9.82
CA ASP A 97 -7.56 -14.48 9.71
C ASP A 97 -6.99 -13.60 8.59
N ILE A 98 -5.72 -13.82 8.19
CA ILE A 98 -5.02 -13.05 7.16
C ILE A 98 -4.17 -13.94 6.24
N VAL A 99 -4.03 -13.53 4.97
CA VAL A 99 -3.20 -14.22 3.97
C VAL A 99 -1.93 -13.45 3.60
N ALA A 100 -1.91 -12.14 3.84
CA ALA A 100 -0.78 -11.28 3.51
C ALA A 100 -0.73 -10.06 4.44
N VAL A 101 0.40 -9.33 4.41
CA VAL A 101 0.57 -8.05 5.10
C VAL A 101 1.19 -6.99 4.18
N LYS A 102 0.55 -5.82 4.09
CA LYS A 102 1.16 -4.57 3.63
C LYS A 102 1.96 -3.96 4.78
N GLU A 103 3.29 -3.99 4.68
CA GLU A 103 4.21 -3.51 5.73
C GLU A 103 4.67 -2.07 5.45
N PHE A 104 4.23 -1.12 6.28
CA PHE A 104 4.50 0.33 6.13
C PHE A 104 5.30 0.91 7.31
N THR A 105 6.18 0.14 7.95
CA THR A 105 7.05 0.70 9.00
C THR A 105 8.35 1.29 8.49
N GLY A 106 8.71 0.98 7.24
CA GLY A 106 10.05 1.26 6.72
C GLY A 106 11.16 0.42 7.35
N ASP A 107 10.86 -0.45 8.32
CA ASP A 107 11.84 -1.33 8.94
C ASP A 107 12.00 -2.63 8.15
N VAL A 108 12.98 -2.62 7.24
CA VAL A 108 13.29 -3.75 6.36
C VAL A 108 13.67 -5.03 7.11
N ARG A 109 14.05 -4.94 8.39
CA ARG A 109 14.36 -6.12 9.23
C ARG A 109 13.11 -6.95 9.48
N ARG A 110 11.92 -6.34 9.48
CA ARG A 110 10.66 -7.04 9.72
C ARG A 110 10.33 -8.04 8.63
N ALA A 111 10.78 -7.83 7.40
CA ALA A 111 10.59 -8.80 6.32
C ALA A 111 11.14 -10.18 6.69
N TRP A 112 12.36 -10.20 7.25
CA TRP A 112 13.03 -11.41 7.71
C TRP A 112 12.33 -12.02 8.92
N GLU A 113 12.01 -11.21 9.94
CA GLU A 113 11.33 -11.70 11.14
C GLU A 113 9.92 -12.24 10.84
N ILE A 114 9.18 -11.63 9.90
CA ILE A 114 7.89 -12.13 9.44
C ILE A 114 8.07 -13.49 8.76
N ALA A 115 9.05 -13.64 7.84
CA ALA A 115 9.31 -14.91 7.17
C ALA A 115 9.72 -16.03 8.14
N GLU A 116 10.46 -15.69 9.21
CA GLU A 116 10.85 -16.64 10.27
C GLU A 116 9.67 -17.10 11.12
N ARG A 117 8.76 -16.18 11.48
CA ARG A 117 7.66 -16.45 12.43
C ARG A 117 6.37 -16.93 11.77
N ALA A 118 6.12 -16.50 10.54
CA ALA A 118 4.89 -16.74 9.79
C ALA A 118 5.21 -17.24 8.38
N PRO A 119 5.89 -18.39 8.23
CA PRO A 119 6.20 -18.94 6.91
C PRO A 119 4.90 -19.19 6.14
N GLY A 120 4.76 -18.57 4.97
CA GLY A 120 3.56 -18.62 4.14
C GLY A 120 2.66 -17.38 4.21
N LEU A 121 2.95 -16.44 5.13
CA LEU A 121 2.33 -15.11 5.10
C LEU A 121 2.99 -14.26 4.00
N ASP A 122 2.22 -13.87 3.00
CA ASP A 122 2.73 -13.03 1.90
C ASP A 122 3.08 -11.63 2.40
N LEU A 123 4.30 -11.17 2.09
CA LEU A 123 4.76 -9.83 2.40
C LEU A 123 4.57 -8.90 1.19
N LEU A 124 3.89 -7.78 1.41
CA LEU A 124 3.68 -6.73 0.41
C LEU A 124 4.40 -5.46 0.85
N ILE A 125 5.20 -4.90 -0.07
CA ILE A 125 5.90 -3.63 0.10
C ILE A 125 4.85 -2.55 0.34
N GLY A 126 4.89 -1.91 1.50
CA GLY A 126 3.94 -0.86 1.85
C GLY A 126 4.47 0.55 1.61
N ALA A 127 5.69 0.83 2.03
CA ALA A 127 6.34 2.12 1.88
C ALA A 127 7.24 2.15 0.63
N ASP A 128 7.00 3.12 -0.25
CA ASP A 128 7.64 3.17 -1.57
C ASP A 128 9.18 3.39 -1.49
N ASP A 129 9.66 4.06 -0.45
CA ASP A 129 11.07 4.43 -0.26
C ASP A 129 11.92 3.38 0.45
N VAL A 130 11.41 2.15 0.56
CA VAL A 130 12.15 0.93 0.94
C VAL A 130 11.86 -0.25 -0.01
N LEU A 131 11.33 0.04 -1.21
CA LEU A 131 10.95 -0.98 -2.19
C LEU A 131 12.08 -1.94 -2.52
N LEU A 132 13.28 -1.41 -2.78
CA LEU A 132 14.40 -2.22 -3.25
C LEU A 132 14.79 -3.25 -2.18
N GLU A 133 14.87 -2.81 -0.94
CA GLU A 133 15.25 -3.61 0.21
C GLU A 133 14.22 -4.70 0.50
N LEU A 134 12.93 -4.36 0.49
CA LEU A 134 11.86 -5.32 0.75
C LEU A 134 11.68 -6.32 -0.41
N ALA A 135 11.88 -5.90 -1.66
CA ALA A 135 11.89 -6.81 -2.81
C ALA A 135 13.02 -7.85 -2.68
N VAL A 136 14.24 -7.41 -2.31
CA VAL A 136 15.37 -8.32 -2.04
C VAL A 136 15.09 -9.25 -0.85
N ALA A 137 14.36 -8.77 0.16
CA ALA A 137 13.95 -9.57 1.31
C ALA A 137 12.81 -10.57 1.02
N GLY A 138 12.33 -10.65 -0.23
CA GLY A 138 11.35 -11.65 -0.67
C GLY A 138 9.90 -11.17 -0.67
N ALA A 139 9.64 -9.86 -0.66
CA ALA A 139 8.28 -9.35 -0.81
C ALA A 139 7.68 -9.75 -2.17
N VAL A 140 6.43 -10.22 -2.16
CA VAL A 140 5.73 -10.81 -3.32
C VAL A 140 4.82 -9.81 -4.04
N GLY A 141 4.78 -8.56 -3.58
CA GLY A 141 3.93 -7.51 -4.15
C GLY A 141 4.28 -6.13 -3.62
N TRP A 142 3.69 -5.10 -4.23
CA TRP A 142 3.87 -3.70 -3.84
C TRP A 142 2.55 -2.94 -3.96
N ILE A 143 2.11 -2.32 -2.87
CA ILE A 143 0.87 -1.54 -2.82
C ILE A 143 1.23 -0.07 -2.60
N ALA A 144 1.21 0.69 -3.68
CA ALA A 144 1.94 1.94 -3.81
C ALA A 144 1.08 3.11 -4.29
N GLY A 145 1.51 4.32 -3.98
CA GLY A 145 0.87 5.55 -4.45
C GLY A 145 1.32 5.99 -5.83
N PHE A 146 2.64 6.06 -6.05
CA PHE A 146 3.21 6.63 -7.27
C PHE A 146 2.94 5.91 -8.59
N PRO A 147 2.61 4.59 -8.65
CA PRO A 147 2.15 3.99 -9.91
C PRO A 147 0.88 4.62 -10.49
N ASN A 148 0.11 5.40 -9.72
CA ASN A 148 -1.01 6.19 -10.25
C ASN A 148 -0.56 7.35 -11.14
N ALA A 149 0.67 7.84 -10.97
CA ALA A 149 1.27 8.87 -11.80
C ALA A 149 2.28 8.27 -12.78
N LEU A 150 3.11 7.33 -12.33
CA LEU A 150 4.23 6.79 -13.10
C LEU A 150 4.18 5.26 -13.29
N PRO A 151 3.13 4.70 -13.92
CA PRO A 151 2.85 3.26 -13.88
C PRO A 151 3.94 2.39 -14.53
N GLY A 152 4.49 2.78 -15.69
CA GLY A 152 5.47 1.96 -16.40
C GLY A 152 6.81 1.90 -15.67
N SER A 153 7.30 3.04 -15.22
CA SER A 153 8.57 3.19 -14.49
C SER A 153 8.52 2.49 -13.14
N CYS A 154 7.43 2.63 -12.40
CA CYS A 154 7.23 1.91 -11.16
C CYS A 154 7.13 0.39 -11.41
N THR A 155 6.40 -0.05 -12.43
CA THR A 155 6.31 -1.48 -12.77
C THR A 155 7.65 -2.06 -13.18
N ALA A 156 8.44 -1.33 -13.98
CA ALA A 156 9.78 -1.74 -14.39
C ALA A 156 10.72 -1.88 -13.20
N LEU A 157 10.69 -0.91 -12.27
CA LEU A 157 11.44 -0.96 -11.02
C LEU A 157 11.08 -2.19 -10.20
N TYR A 158 9.78 -2.40 -9.95
CA TYR A 158 9.31 -3.53 -9.16
C TYR A 158 9.74 -4.86 -9.78
N ARG A 159 9.55 -5.05 -11.09
CA ARG A 159 9.94 -6.28 -11.81
C ARG A 159 11.45 -6.54 -11.76
N ALA A 160 12.26 -5.51 -11.96
CA ALA A 160 13.72 -5.65 -11.88
C ALA A 160 14.17 -6.02 -10.45
N ALA A 161 13.58 -5.37 -9.44
CA ALA A 161 13.92 -5.60 -8.04
C ALA A 161 13.58 -7.04 -7.60
N VAL A 162 12.36 -7.52 -7.87
CA VAL A 162 11.95 -8.90 -7.49
C VAL A 162 12.64 -9.99 -8.30
N ALA A 163 13.14 -9.67 -9.50
CA ALA A 163 13.94 -10.59 -10.31
C ALA A 163 15.42 -10.64 -9.86
N GLY A 164 15.84 -9.80 -8.92
CA GLY A 164 17.24 -9.66 -8.51
C GLY A 164 18.14 -8.97 -9.56
N ASP A 165 17.55 -8.33 -10.57
CA ASP A 165 18.28 -7.51 -11.55
C ASP A 165 18.64 -6.16 -10.94
N LEU A 166 19.64 -6.17 -10.07
CA LEU A 166 20.10 -4.97 -9.36
C LEU A 166 20.78 -3.96 -10.29
N ASP A 167 21.34 -4.42 -11.41
CA ASP A 167 21.95 -3.54 -12.42
C ASP A 167 20.92 -2.63 -13.08
N THR A 168 19.69 -3.13 -13.27
CA THR A 168 18.54 -2.31 -13.71
C THR A 168 17.85 -1.61 -12.55
N ALA A 169 17.57 -2.33 -11.45
CA ALA A 169 16.73 -1.84 -10.36
C ALA A 169 17.37 -0.66 -9.62
N VAL A 170 18.66 -0.73 -9.30
CA VAL A 170 19.32 0.29 -8.47
C VAL A 170 19.38 1.65 -9.17
N PRO A 171 19.80 1.78 -10.45
CA PRO A 171 19.76 3.06 -11.16
C PRO A 171 18.35 3.64 -11.26
N LEU A 172 17.36 2.80 -11.55
CA LEU A 172 15.97 3.24 -11.69
C LEU A 172 15.39 3.70 -10.34
N TYR A 173 15.67 2.94 -9.28
CA TYR A 173 15.31 3.29 -7.92
C TYR A 173 15.93 4.63 -7.52
N ARG A 174 17.22 4.87 -7.78
CA ARG A 174 17.87 6.17 -7.46
C ARG A 174 17.20 7.36 -8.14
N LYS A 175 16.69 7.18 -9.36
CA LYS A 175 15.95 8.24 -10.07
C LYS A 175 14.58 8.49 -9.45
N LEU A 176 13.84 7.41 -9.14
CA LEU A 176 12.48 7.47 -8.60
C LEU A 176 12.42 7.84 -7.11
N HIS A 177 13.42 7.44 -6.32
CA HIS A 177 13.47 7.56 -4.86
C HIS A 177 13.13 8.95 -4.31
N PRO A 178 13.61 10.07 -4.92
CA PRO A 178 13.22 11.40 -4.48
C PRO A 178 11.71 11.68 -4.48
N LEU A 179 10.95 11.06 -5.38
CA LEU A 179 9.48 11.06 -5.36
C LEU A 179 8.94 9.99 -4.42
N LEU A 180 9.43 8.75 -4.49
CA LEU A 180 8.91 7.65 -3.67
C LEU A 180 8.91 7.97 -2.16
N ARG A 181 9.92 8.69 -1.66
CA ARG A 181 9.96 9.14 -0.24
C ARG A 181 8.86 10.11 0.18
N TRP A 182 8.07 10.64 -0.75
CA TRP A 182 6.88 11.41 -0.41
C TRP A 182 5.75 10.54 0.12
N ASP A 183 5.74 9.25 -0.20
CA ASP A 183 4.74 8.28 0.29
C ASP A 183 4.69 8.24 1.83
N SER A 184 5.86 8.40 2.47
CA SER A 184 6.02 8.45 3.93
C SER A 184 5.78 9.84 4.54
N ARG A 185 5.28 10.82 3.77
CA ARG A 185 4.94 12.18 4.26
C ARG A 185 3.43 12.36 4.43
N THR A 186 3.02 13.26 5.33
CA THR A 186 1.61 13.64 5.51
C THR A 186 0.94 14.10 4.21
N GLU A 187 1.70 14.76 3.33
CA GLU A 187 1.21 15.32 2.06
C GLU A 187 1.20 14.34 0.88
N PHE A 188 1.45 13.04 1.09
CA PHE A 188 1.68 12.08 0.01
C PHE A 188 0.57 12.06 -1.05
N VAL A 189 -0.70 12.09 -0.63
CA VAL A 189 -1.85 12.09 -1.56
C VAL A 189 -1.77 13.29 -2.48
N GLN A 190 -1.49 14.48 -1.94
CA GLN A 190 -1.36 15.69 -2.74
C GLN A 190 -0.16 15.63 -3.68
N ALA A 191 0.97 15.04 -3.26
CA ALA A 191 2.14 14.86 -4.10
C ALA A 191 1.89 13.91 -5.29
N ILE A 192 1.19 12.79 -5.06
CA ILE A 192 0.80 11.86 -6.13
C ILE A 192 -0.10 12.57 -7.13
N LYS A 193 -1.13 13.27 -6.67
CA LYS A 193 -2.06 14.00 -7.55
C LYS A 193 -1.38 15.13 -8.33
N ALA A 194 -0.45 15.86 -7.71
CA ALA A 194 0.36 16.85 -8.40
C ALA A 194 1.26 16.23 -9.48
N SER A 195 1.75 15.01 -9.26
CA SER A 195 2.51 14.24 -10.26
C SER A 195 1.60 13.78 -11.41
N GLN A 196 0.39 13.31 -11.11
CA GLN A 196 -0.63 12.97 -12.14
C GLN A 196 -0.99 14.17 -13.01
N ASP A 197 -1.10 15.36 -12.41
CA ASP A 197 -1.36 16.59 -13.16
C ASP A 197 -0.22 16.94 -14.12
N VAL A 198 1.03 16.58 -13.80
CA VAL A 198 2.19 16.78 -14.69
C VAL A 198 2.23 15.75 -15.81
N VAL A 199 1.92 14.49 -15.51
CA VAL A 199 1.99 13.38 -16.46
C VAL A 199 0.81 13.37 -17.44
N ALA A 200 -0.41 13.61 -16.94
CA ALA A 200 -1.65 13.44 -17.68
C ALA A 200 -2.56 14.68 -17.57
N ASP A 201 -1.96 15.86 -17.69
CA ASP A 201 -2.59 17.19 -17.80
C ASP A 201 -3.89 17.37 -16.99
N GLY A 202 -3.75 17.55 -15.68
CA GLY A 202 -4.86 17.91 -14.77
C GLY A 202 -5.77 16.76 -14.32
N SER A 203 -5.40 15.51 -14.56
CA SER A 203 -6.19 14.34 -14.15
C SER A 203 -6.17 14.05 -12.63
N GLY A 204 -5.20 14.58 -11.88
CA GLY A 204 -5.14 14.44 -10.44
C GLY A 204 -6.21 15.29 -9.76
N GLY A 205 -6.13 16.62 -9.92
CA GLY A 205 -7.05 17.56 -9.29
C GLY A 205 -6.95 17.63 -7.76
N PRO A 206 -7.81 18.41 -7.07
CA PRO A 206 -7.65 18.71 -5.65
C PRO A 206 -8.00 17.53 -4.75
N CYS A 207 -7.39 17.47 -3.56
CA CYS A 207 -7.85 16.58 -2.49
C CYS A 207 -9.11 17.13 -1.83
N ARG A 208 -9.94 16.22 -1.29
CA ARG A 208 -11.09 16.61 -0.47
C ARG A 208 -10.59 17.09 0.92
N PRO A 209 -11.19 18.15 1.50
CA PRO A 209 -10.94 18.53 2.89
C PRO A 209 -11.13 17.33 3.85
N PRO A 210 -10.35 17.21 4.94
CA PRO A 210 -9.49 18.25 5.53
C PRO A 210 -8.09 18.37 4.91
N ARG A 211 -7.76 17.58 3.87
CA ARG A 211 -6.48 17.74 3.17
C ARG A 211 -6.48 19.07 2.42
N THR A 212 -5.51 19.91 2.73
CA THR A 212 -5.25 21.17 2.03
C THR A 212 -4.33 20.94 0.83
N PRO A 213 -4.24 21.90 -0.12
CA PRO A 213 -3.22 21.89 -1.15
C PRO A 213 -1.80 21.80 -0.58
N LEU A 214 -0.84 21.39 -1.41
CA LEU A 214 0.59 21.48 -1.09
C LEU A 214 0.99 22.93 -0.84
N SER A 215 2.06 23.13 -0.06
CA SER A 215 2.73 24.43 -0.03
C SER A 215 3.28 24.75 -1.44
N PRO A 216 3.40 26.03 -1.83
CA PRO A 216 3.97 26.38 -3.13
C PRO A 216 5.37 25.79 -3.35
N GLN A 217 6.17 25.67 -2.28
CA GLN A 217 7.50 25.07 -2.33
C GLN A 217 7.45 23.56 -2.54
N ASP A 218 6.58 22.85 -1.81
CA ASP A 218 6.41 21.41 -1.96
C ASP A 218 5.86 21.06 -3.34
N GLU A 219 4.86 21.81 -3.83
CA GLU A 219 4.30 21.62 -5.17
C GLU A 219 5.35 21.82 -6.26
N ALA A 220 6.13 22.91 -6.19
CA ALA A 220 7.22 23.16 -7.12
C ALA A 220 8.25 22.03 -7.10
N THR A 221 8.55 21.48 -5.91
CA THR A 221 9.47 20.36 -5.76
C THR A 221 8.95 19.09 -6.43
N VAL A 222 7.70 18.68 -6.13
CA VAL A 222 7.08 17.48 -6.71
C VAL A 222 6.99 17.59 -8.24
N ARG A 223 6.55 18.75 -8.75
CA ARG A 223 6.44 18.99 -10.20
C ARG A 223 7.80 18.94 -10.88
N ALA A 224 8.83 19.53 -10.28
CA ALA A 224 10.18 19.50 -10.83
C ALA A 224 10.78 18.08 -10.85
N LEU A 225 10.56 17.30 -9.79
CA LEU A 225 10.99 15.90 -9.73
C LEU A 225 10.27 15.05 -10.78
N THR A 226 8.96 15.20 -10.91
CA THR A 226 8.15 14.48 -11.92
C THR A 226 8.58 14.87 -13.34
N GLY A 227 8.72 16.16 -13.64
CA GLY A 227 9.16 16.63 -14.94
C GLY A 227 10.57 16.17 -15.31
N LYS A 228 11.47 16.03 -14.34
CA LYS A 228 12.80 15.45 -14.56
C LYS A 228 12.72 13.98 -14.98
N LEU A 229 11.85 13.19 -14.34
CA LEU A 229 11.66 11.78 -14.71
C LEU A 229 11.12 11.67 -16.14
N LEU A 230 10.12 12.47 -16.50
CA LEU A 230 9.59 12.54 -17.87
C LEU A 230 10.67 12.90 -18.89
N ALA A 231 11.51 13.88 -18.58
CA ALA A 231 12.64 14.27 -19.46
C ALA A 231 13.69 13.16 -19.60
N ASP A 232 13.84 12.31 -18.60
CA ASP A 232 14.69 11.12 -18.61
C ASP A 232 14.04 9.91 -19.32
N GLY A 233 12.81 10.05 -19.84
CA GLY A 233 12.06 8.99 -20.50
C GLY A 233 11.32 8.05 -19.53
N LEU A 234 11.03 8.52 -18.32
CA LEU A 234 10.27 7.80 -17.28
C LEU A 234 8.89 8.47 -17.13
N ASP A 235 7.85 7.67 -17.23
CA ASP A 235 6.53 7.95 -17.81
C ASP A 235 5.42 8.29 -16.83
#